data_AF-A0A944U5Q3-F1
#
_entry.id   AF-A0A944U5Q3-F1
#
_cell.length_a   1.000
_cell.length_b   1.000
_cell.length_c   1.000
_cell.angle_alpha   90.00
_cell.angle_beta   90.00
_cell.angle_gamma   90.00
#
_symmetry.space_group_name_H-M   'P 1'
#
loop_
_entity.id
_entity.type
_entity.pdbx_description
1 polymer ?
#
loop_
_entity_poly.entity_id
_entity_poly.type
_entity_poly.pdbx_seq_one_letter_code
_entity_poly.pdbx_strand_id
1 'polypeptide(L)'
;MKPVFVILILIVGIISFMGGRMLIAPKLKIAQKMVTQLEAEKRQMVEELETLRTKQLSDSERKRIERERMELASLRGEVSKLRTKIEDLQRPKPDFEEQKRAAIEEGKEEEQFEKADYYAAAVNVEVEKGMTLITGGWLTAPGRRTFVFMTPTSNTAPDGEVYIQINSKVADLADESLSQLQLQNMRASSNETDNAGGFEAEEARMLFKNIQKIEGAVMLASPSIVAMDGREAVVRTSVTFPRNGAAAPGQFEIGVIPVLTENGAIQMTVASTITIDIPEEE
;
A
#
# COMPACT_ATOMS: atom_id res chain seq x y z
N MET A 1 -82.54 55.86 49.03
CA MET A 1 -81.61 54.84 48.50
C MET A 1 -81.78 54.80 46.99
N LYS A 2 -80.67 54.80 46.23
CA LYS A 2 -80.57 55.16 44.81
C LYS A 2 -80.58 53.94 43.88
N PRO A 3 -81.26 53.97 42.71
CA PRO A 3 -80.93 53.15 41.56
C PRO A 3 -80.43 54.06 40.42
N VAL A 4 -79.12 54.35 40.37
CA VAL A 4 -78.54 55.28 39.37
C VAL A 4 -77.41 54.63 38.55
N PHE A 5 -77.17 53.32 38.65
CA PHE A 5 -75.96 52.71 38.09
C PHE A 5 -76.13 51.79 36.86
N VAL A 6 -77.28 51.79 36.17
CA VAL A 6 -77.52 50.82 35.08
C VAL A 6 -77.63 51.43 33.68
N ILE A 7 -77.67 52.76 33.52
CA ILE A 7 -77.94 53.39 32.20
C ILE A 7 -76.68 53.88 31.47
N LEU A 8 -75.48 53.84 32.07
CA LEU A 8 -74.28 54.40 31.42
C LEU A 8 -73.44 53.41 30.57
N ILE A 9 -73.76 52.12 30.55
CA ILE A 9 -72.96 51.10 29.82
C ILE A 9 -73.53 50.79 28.42
N LEU A 10 -74.76 51.22 28.12
CA LEU A 10 -75.44 50.84 26.86
C LEU A 10 -75.24 51.81 25.68
N ILE A 11 -74.69 53.01 25.89
CA ILE A 11 -74.50 53.99 24.79
C ILE A 11 -73.05 53.98 24.24
N VAL A 12 -72.08 53.46 25.00
CA VAL A 12 -70.69 53.31 24.51
C VAL A 12 -70.49 52.04 23.66
N GLY A 13 -71.43 51.09 23.74
CA GLY A 13 -71.36 49.83 23.00
C GLY A 13 -71.79 49.88 21.52
N ILE A 14 -72.54 50.91 21.10
CA ILE A 14 -73.11 50.94 19.73
C ILE A 14 -72.28 51.84 18.78
N ILE A 15 -71.52 52.81 19.28
CA ILE A 15 -70.67 53.66 18.42
C ILE A 15 -69.35 52.93 18.03
N SER A 16 -68.95 51.90 18.77
CA SER A 16 -67.70 51.16 18.48
C SER A 16 -67.84 50.01 17.48
N PHE A 17 -69.04 49.67 17.01
CA PHE A 17 -69.23 48.55 16.07
C PHE A 17 -69.20 48.94 14.58
N MET A 18 -69.06 50.23 14.25
CA MET A 18 -69.15 50.71 12.86
C MET A 18 -67.92 51.45 12.34
N GLY A 19 -66.76 51.33 12.99
CA GLY A 19 -65.52 52.04 12.60
C GLY A 19 -64.36 51.18 12.07
N GLY A 20 -64.47 49.83 12.10
CA GLY A 20 -63.30 48.95 11.93
C GLY A 20 -63.20 48.15 10.62
N ARG A 21 -64.06 48.40 9.63
CA ARG A 21 -64.12 47.60 8.39
C ARG A 21 -63.78 48.40 7.13
N MET A 22 -62.65 49.07 7.13
CA MET A 22 -61.98 49.47 5.88
C MET A 22 -60.53 49.78 6.24
N LEU A 23 -59.58 49.02 5.65
CA LEU A 23 -58.15 49.38 5.41
C LEU A 23 -57.14 48.18 5.44
N ILE A 24 -57.55 46.91 5.54
CA ILE A 24 -56.59 45.76 5.52
C ILE A 24 -56.57 44.99 4.18
N ALA A 25 -57.19 45.50 3.11
CA ALA A 25 -57.27 44.76 1.83
C ALA A 25 -55.99 44.72 0.97
N PRO A 26 -55.09 45.73 0.91
CA PRO A 26 -53.98 45.71 -0.06
C PRO A 26 -52.76 44.88 0.36
N LYS A 27 -52.51 44.70 1.67
CA LYS A 27 -51.32 43.98 2.17
C LYS A 27 -51.43 42.45 2.07
N LEU A 28 -52.64 41.89 2.24
CA LEU A 28 -52.88 40.45 2.06
C LEU A 28 -52.67 40.00 0.61
N LYS A 29 -53.03 40.84 -0.37
CA LYS A 29 -52.88 40.51 -1.79
C LYS A 29 -51.42 40.49 -2.25
N ILE A 30 -50.56 41.30 -1.62
CA ILE A 30 -49.11 41.33 -1.86
C ILE A 30 -48.43 40.13 -1.18
N ALA A 31 -48.79 39.83 0.06
CA ALA A 31 -48.27 38.66 0.77
C ALA A 31 -48.64 37.35 0.06
N GLN A 32 -49.88 37.23 -0.43
CA GLN A 32 -50.32 36.05 -1.17
C GLN A 32 -49.59 35.90 -2.51
N LYS A 33 -49.33 37.01 -3.22
CA LYS A 33 -48.51 36.99 -4.45
C LYS A 33 -47.06 36.56 -4.19
N MET A 34 -46.44 37.08 -3.13
CA MET A 34 -45.07 36.69 -2.75
C MET A 34 -44.99 35.21 -2.36
N VAL A 35 -45.95 34.70 -1.59
CA VAL A 35 -46.00 33.27 -1.23
C VAL A 35 -46.15 32.40 -2.48
N THR A 36 -47.03 32.77 -3.41
CA THR A 36 -47.17 32.02 -4.67
C THR A 36 -45.93 32.07 -5.56
N GLN A 37 -45.19 33.18 -5.55
CA GLN A 37 -43.92 33.30 -6.28
C GLN A 37 -42.82 32.45 -5.64
N LEU A 38 -42.69 32.50 -4.31
CA LEU A 38 -41.74 31.68 -3.55
C LEU A 38 -42.02 30.18 -3.71
N GLU A 39 -43.28 29.77 -3.73
CA GLU A 39 -43.65 28.37 -3.98
C GLU A 39 -43.34 27.93 -5.41
N ALA A 40 -43.52 28.82 -6.40
CA ALA A 40 -43.16 28.53 -7.79
C ALA A 40 -41.64 28.42 -7.98
N GLU A 41 -40.87 29.32 -7.37
CA GLU A 41 -39.40 29.32 -7.41
C GLU A 41 -38.84 28.09 -6.70
N LYS A 42 -39.41 27.71 -5.54
CA LYS A 42 -39.06 26.46 -4.85
C LYS A 42 -39.34 25.22 -5.71
N ARG A 43 -40.46 25.19 -6.43
CA ARG A 43 -40.79 24.08 -7.33
C ARG A 43 -39.82 24.00 -8.51
N GLN A 44 -39.48 25.13 -9.13
CA GLN A 44 -38.49 25.16 -10.20
C GLN A 44 -37.11 24.70 -9.72
N MET A 45 -36.67 25.14 -8.54
CA MET A 45 -35.37 24.75 -8.00
C MET A 45 -35.32 23.25 -7.63
N VAL A 46 -36.44 22.67 -7.16
CA VAL A 46 -36.55 21.22 -6.91
C VAL A 46 -36.50 20.42 -8.22
N GLU A 47 -37.19 20.88 -9.25
CA GLU A 47 -37.18 20.24 -10.58
C GLU A 47 -35.79 20.32 -11.23
N GLU A 48 -35.10 21.45 -11.09
CA GLU A 48 -33.72 21.62 -11.56
C GLU A 48 -32.75 20.69 -10.81
N LEU A 49 -32.90 20.53 -9.49
CA LEU A 49 -32.10 19.57 -8.71
C LEU A 49 -32.38 18.11 -9.10
N GLU A 50 -33.62 17.75 -9.39
CA GLU A 50 -33.97 16.40 -9.86
C GLU A 50 -33.39 16.12 -11.25
N THR A 51 -33.43 17.09 -12.16
CA THR A 51 -32.81 16.94 -13.49
C THR A 51 -31.29 16.89 -13.44
N LEU A 52 -30.65 17.65 -12.54
CA LEU A 52 -29.19 17.57 -12.33
C LEU A 52 -28.77 16.26 -11.67
N ARG A 53 -29.54 15.78 -10.68
CA ARG A 53 -29.30 14.51 -9.99
C ARG A 53 -29.43 13.32 -10.94
N THR A 54 -30.46 13.31 -11.81
CA THR A 54 -30.63 12.25 -12.80
C THR A 54 -29.53 12.26 -13.87
N LYS A 55 -29.06 13.43 -14.31
CA LYS A 55 -27.90 13.55 -15.20
C LYS A 55 -26.60 13.06 -14.55
N GLN A 56 -26.32 13.45 -13.30
CA GLN A 56 -25.14 12.99 -12.56
C GLN A 56 -25.15 11.47 -12.33
N LEU A 57 -26.31 10.90 -12.00
CA LEU A 57 -26.45 9.45 -11.87
C LEU A 57 -26.14 8.74 -13.20
N SER A 58 -26.67 9.24 -14.32
CA SER A 58 -26.38 8.70 -15.65
C SER A 58 -24.89 8.79 -16.03
N ASP A 59 -24.21 9.90 -15.74
CA ASP A 59 -22.78 10.05 -16.01
C ASP A 59 -21.92 9.16 -15.09
N SER A 60 -22.35 8.96 -13.84
CA SER A 60 -21.67 8.05 -12.90
C SER A 60 -21.77 6.59 -13.32
N GLU A 61 -22.93 6.17 -13.86
CA GLU A 61 -23.14 4.83 -14.41
C GLU A 61 -22.33 4.62 -15.68
N ARG A 62 -22.26 5.62 -16.57
CA ARG A 62 -21.39 5.58 -17.76
C ARG A 62 -19.93 5.41 -17.40
N LYS A 63 -19.42 6.17 -16.43
CA LYS A 63 -18.03 6.05 -15.94
C LYS A 63 -17.76 4.72 -15.23
N ARG A 64 -18.77 4.14 -14.57
CA ARG A 64 -18.65 2.80 -13.97
C ARG A 64 -18.54 1.73 -15.06
N ILE A 65 -19.41 1.79 -16.08
CA ILE A 65 -19.39 0.86 -17.22
C ILE A 65 -18.08 0.98 -18.03
N GLU A 66 -17.54 2.18 -18.20
CA GLU A 66 -16.24 2.37 -18.86
C GLU A 66 -15.09 1.77 -18.06
N ARG A 67 -15.07 1.94 -16.73
CA ARG A 67 -14.08 1.29 -15.86
C ARG A 67 -14.19 -0.23 -15.88
N GLU A 68 -15.40 -0.77 -15.76
CA GLU A 68 -15.66 -2.21 -15.88
C GLU A 68 -15.19 -2.76 -17.24
N ARG A 69 -15.37 -2.01 -18.33
CA ARG A 69 -14.86 -2.38 -19.67
C ARG A 69 -13.34 -2.34 -19.77
N MET A 70 -12.69 -1.36 -19.16
CA MET A 70 -11.22 -1.28 -19.10
C MET A 70 -10.63 -2.40 -18.25
N GLU A 71 -11.25 -2.71 -17.11
CA GLU A 71 -10.87 -3.83 -16.24
C GLU A 71 -11.05 -5.17 -16.97
N LEU A 72 -12.15 -5.37 -17.69
CA LEU A 72 -12.35 -6.57 -18.52
C LEU A 72 -11.32 -6.68 -19.66
N ALA A 73 -10.88 -5.56 -20.24
CA ALA A 73 -9.82 -5.57 -21.24
C ALA A 73 -8.45 -5.91 -20.63
N SER A 74 -8.15 -5.35 -19.45
CA SER A 74 -6.91 -5.67 -18.69
C SER A 74 -6.88 -7.13 -18.26
N LEU A 75 -7.97 -7.63 -17.68
CA LEU A 75 -8.12 -9.03 -17.29
C LEU A 75 -7.98 -9.98 -18.48
N ARG A 76 -8.51 -9.62 -19.66
CA ARG A 76 -8.28 -10.40 -20.89
C ARG A 76 -6.81 -10.39 -21.30
N GLY A 77 -6.12 -9.28 -21.16
CA GLY A 77 -4.67 -9.18 -21.39
C GLY A 77 -3.86 -10.06 -20.43
N GLU A 78 -4.22 -10.06 -19.15
CA GLU A 78 -3.61 -10.92 -18.12
C GLU A 78 -3.90 -12.41 -18.37
N VAL A 79 -5.14 -12.77 -18.74
CA VAL A 79 -5.50 -14.14 -19.10
C VAL A 79 -4.75 -14.61 -20.35
N SER A 80 -4.54 -13.75 -21.34
CA SER A 80 -3.68 -14.06 -22.49
C SER A 80 -2.23 -14.28 -22.08
N LYS A 81 -1.65 -13.42 -21.23
CA LYS A 81 -0.29 -13.59 -20.70
C LYS A 81 -0.15 -14.87 -19.87
N LEU A 82 -1.13 -15.18 -19.02
CA LEU A 82 -1.14 -16.40 -18.22
C LEU A 82 -1.27 -17.66 -19.08
N ARG A 83 -2.07 -17.63 -20.15
CA ARG A 83 -2.13 -18.73 -21.13
C ARG A 83 -0.79 -18.94 -21.83
N THR A 84 -0.12 -17.87 -22.27
CA THR A 84 1.23 -17.98 -22.86
C THR A 84 2.23 -18.55 -21.85
N LYS A 85 2.16 -18.14 -20.57
CA LYS A 85 3.01 -18.67 -19.51
C LYS A 85 2.74 -20.15 -19.21
N ILE A 86 1.47 -20.57 -19.26
CA ILE A 86 1.09 -21.99 -19.13
C ILE A 86 1.58 -22.80 -20.33
N GLU A 87 1.47 -22.29 -21.55
CA GLU A 87 1.99 -22.93 -22.76
C GLU A 87 3.52 -23.07 -22.70
N ASP A 88 4.24 -22.05 -22.23
CA ASP A 88 5.69 -22.11 -22.02
C ASP A 88 6.10 -23.09 -20.91
N LEU A 89 5.29 -23.23 -19.86
CA LEU A 89 5.48 -24.23 -18.80
C LEU A 89 5.13 -25.66 -19.23
N GLN A 90 4.24 -25.81 -20.22
CA GLN A 90 3.84 -27.10 -20.80
C GLN A 90 4.71 -27.55 -21.97
N ARG A 91 5.60 -26.68 -22.49
CA ARG A 91 6.65 -27.12 -23.42
C ARG A 91 7.50 -28.20 -22.73
N PRO A 92 7.84 -29.30 -23.42
CA PRO A 92 8.71 -30.32 -22.86
C PRO A 92 10.01 -29.64 -22.42
N LYS A 93 10.30 -29.70 -21.11
CA LYS A 93 11.57 -29.20 -20.58
C LYS A 93 12.70 -29.94 -21.30
N PRO A 94 13.72 -29.24 -21.84
CA PRO A 94 14.94 -29.91 -22.28
C PRO A 94 15.55 -30.67 -21.09
N ASP A 95 16.28 -31.73 -21.42
CA ASP A 95 16.73 -32.75 -20.51
C ASP A 95 17.37 -32.14 -19.24
N PHE A 96 17.07 -32.70 -18.07
CA PHE A 96 17.50 -32.13 -16.77
C PHE A 96 19.03 -32.04 -16.67
N GLU A 97 19.75 -32.85 -17.44
CA GLU A 97 21.21 -32.82 -17.60
C GLU A 97 21.70 -31.74 -18.59
N GLU A 98 20.89 -31.35 -19.57
CA GLU A 98 21.18 -30.23 -20.48
C GLU A 98 20.96 -28.88 -19.79
N GLN A 99 19.93 -28.74 -18.96
CA GLN A 99 19.72 -27.55 -18.10
C GLN A 99 20.81 -27.43 -17.03
N LYS A 100 21.28 -28.55 -16.49
CA LYS A 100 22.40 -28.58 -15.53
C LYS A 100 23.73 -28.21 -16.21
N ARG A 101 23.95 -28.60 -17.47
CA ARG A 101 25.11 -28.17 -18.26
C ARG A 101 24.99 -26.70 -18.67
N ALA A 102 23.82 -26.26 -19.12
CA ALA A 102 23.56 -24.87 -19.50
C ALA A 102 23.64 -23.92 -18.30
N ALA A 103 23.16 -24.28 -17.11
CA ALA A 103 23.30 -23.47 -15.89
C ALA A 103 24.75 -23.43 -15.37
N ILE A 104 25.56 -24.47 -15.65
CA ILE A 104 27.01 -24.48 -15.36
C ILE A 104 27.80 -23.68 -16.42
N GLU A 105 27.32 -23.60 -17.66
CA GLU A 105 27.93 -22.82 -18.75
C GLU A 105 27.50 -21.34 -18.76
N GLU A 106 26.25 -21.01 -18.44
CA GLU A 106 25.78 -19.62 -18.21
C GLU A 106 26.31 -19.05 -16.89
N GLY A 107 26.63 -19.90 -15.90
CA GLY A 107 27.32 -19.49 -14.67
C GLY A 107 28.80 -19.13 -14.84
N LYS A 108 29.34 -19.13 -16.07
CA LYS A 108 30.74 -18.82 -16.39
C LYS A 108 30.93 -17.49 -17.14
N GLU A 109 29.88 -16.72 -17.41
CA GLU A 109 30.10 -15.29 -17.56
C GLU A 109 30.32 -14.73 -16.15
N GLU A 110 31.58 -14.44 -15.82
CA GLU A 110 31.92 -13.68 -14.62
C GLU A 110 31.10 -12.38 -14.67
N GLU A 111 30.03 -12.30 -13.88
CA GLU A 111 29.27 -11.06 -13.70
C GLU A 111 30.28 -9.98 -13.31
N GLN A 112 30.56 -9.07 -14.24
CA GLN A 112 31.52 -8.01 -14.00
C GLN A 112 30.95 -7.10 -12.93
N PHE A 113 31.72 -6.95 -11.84
CA PHE A 113 31.36 -6.02 -10.79
C PHE A 113 31.49 -4.60 -11.33
N GLU A 114 30.35 -3.94 -11.52
CA GLU A 114 30.27 -2.51 -11.75
C GLU A 114 29.87 -1.81 -10.44
N LYS A 115 30.62 -0.76 -10.08
CA LYS A 115 30.29 0.07 -8.92
C LYS A 115 28.97 0.80 -9.20
N ALA A 116 28.02 0.68 -8.28
CA ALA A 116 26.76 1.40 -8.32
C ALA A 116 26.65 2.38 -7.14
N ASP A 117 25.96 3.49 -7.35
CA ASP A 117 25.69 4.48 -6.29
C ASP A 117 24.70 3.95 -5.26
N TYR A 118 23.78 3.11 -5.69
CA TYR A 118 22.80 2.46 -4.83
C TYR A 118 22.36 1.10 -5.37
N TYR A 119 21.77 0.32 -4.47
CA TYR A 119 21.07 -0.92 -4.76
C TYR A 119 19.65 -0.83 -4.22
N ALA A 120 18.67 -1.35 -4.95
CA ALA A 120 17.27 -1.25 -4.57
C ALA A 120 16.49 -2.54 -4.87
N ALA A 121 15.47 -2.80 -4.04
CA ALA A 121 14.45 -3.80 -4.31
C ALA A 121 13.08 -3.29 -3.89
N ALA A 122 12.07 -3.59 -4.71
CA ALA A 122 10.68 -3.30 -4.43
C ALA A 122 9.85 -4.55 -4.69
N VAL A 123 9.21 -5.08 -3.65
CA VAL A 123 8.46 -6.35 -3.73
C VAL A 123 7.11 -6.21 -3.05
N ASN A 124 6.11 -6.89 -3.60
CA ASN A 124 4.78 -6.97 -3.01
C ASN A 124 4.34 -8.44 -2.93
N VAL A 125 4.35 -9.00 -1.73
CA VAL A 125 4.25 -10.45 -1.51
C VAL A 125 3.44 -10.76 -0.27
N GLU A 126 2.59 -11.79 -0.35
CA GLU A 126 1.93 -12.36 0.82
C GLU A 126 2.93 -13.24 1.56
N VAL A 127 3.12 -12.99 2.86
CA VAL A 127 4.01 -13.77 3.73
C VAL A 127 3.15 -14.54 4.71
N GLU A 128 3.20 -15.87 4.63
CA GLU A 128 2.47 -16.73 5.55
C GLU A 128 3.03 -16.61 6.97
N LYS A 129 2.20 -16.97 7.96
CA LYS A 129 2.53 -16.83 9.36
C LYS A 129 3.80 -17.63 9.72
N GLY A 130 4.81 -16.91 10.19
CA GLY A 130 6.08 -17.50 10.63
C GLY A 130 7.10 -17.72 9.51
N MET A 131 6.72 -17.47 8.25
CA MET A 131 7.67 -17.47 7.15
C MET A 131 8.57 -16.23 7.17
N THR A 132 9.71 -16.35 6.50
CA THR A 132 10.67 -15.28 6.30
C THR A 132 10.77 -14.94 4.83
N LEU A 133 10.48 -13.70 4.47
CA LEU A 133 10.72 -13.13 3.14
C LEU A 133 12.21 -12.87 2.95
N ILE A 134 12.75 -13.17 1.77
CA ILE A 134 14.08 -12.75 1.32
C ILE A 134 13.95 -11.88 0.06
N THR A 135 14.77 -10.84 -0.04
CA THR A 135 14.98 -10.04 -1.27
C THR A 135 16.43 -9.55 -1.37
N GLY A 136 16.77 -8.89 -2.48
CA GLY A 136 18.12 -8.40 -2.79
C GLY A 136 18.92 -9.41 -3.59
N GLY A 137 20.09 -9.79 -3.08
CA GLY A 137 21.07 -10.59 -3.82
C GLY A 137 21.94 -9.76 -4.75
N TRP A 138 22.09 -8.48 -4.42
CA TRP A 138 22.89 -7.52 -5.17
C TRP A 138 24.37 -7.80 -5.01
N LEU A 139 25.12 -7.71 -6.11
CA LEU A 139 26.57 -7.76 -6.10
C LEU A 139 27.13 -6.42 -5.57
N THR A 140 27.38 -6.34 -4.26
CA THR A 140 27.78 -5.11 -3.56
C THR A 140 29.30 -4.93 -3.50
N ALA A 141 30.05 -6.01 -3.68
CA ALA A 141 31.49 -6.02 -3.90
C ALA A 141 31.87 -7.22 -4.79
N PRO A 142 33.08 -7.25 -5.38
CA PRO A 142 33.52 -8.38 -6.19
C PRO A 142 33.38 -9.72 -5.43
N GLY A 143 32.56 -10.62 -5.97
CA GLY A 143 32.29 -11.95 -5.40
C GLY A 143 31.47 -11.93 -4.10
N ARG A 144 30.81 -10.83 -3.75
CA ARG A 144 30.00 -10.71 -2.52
C ARG A 144 28.63 -10.14 -2.80
N ARG A 145 27.62 -10.72 -2.16
CA ARG A 145 26.22 -10.34 -2.32
C ARG A 145 25.54 -10.02 -1.01
N THR A 146 24.75 -8.96 -1.02
CA THR A 146 23.96 -8.55 0.14
C THR A 146 22.49 -8.96 -0.02
N PHE A 147 21.91 -9.54 1.03
CA PHE A 147 20.53 -10.00 1.11
C PHE A 147 19.81 -9.39 2.31
N VAL A 148 18.49 -9.21 2.15
CA VAL A 148 17.59 -8.76 3.21
C VAL A 148 16.60 -9.87 3.52
N PHE A 149 16.48 -10.20 4.80
CA PHE A 149 15.52 -11.17 5.31
C PHE A 149 14.54 -10.46 6.25
N MET A 150 13.26 -10.78 6.17
CA MET A 150 12.21 -10.17 6.98
C MET A 150 11.22 -11.23 7.47
N THR A 151 11.08 -11.35 8.78
CA THR A 151 10.10 -12.24 9.42
C THR A 151 9.03 -11.39 10.09
N PRO A 152 7.84 -11.23 9.49
CA PRO A 152 6.75 -10.47 10.08
C PRO A 152 5.97 -11.33 11.08
N THR A 153 5.57 -10.72 12.20
CA THR A 153 4.66 -11.29 13.19
C THR A 153 3.59 -10.29 13.57
N SER A 154 2.33 -10.70 13.55
CA SER A 154 1.23 -9.90 14.09
C SER A 154 1.13 -10.10 15.60
N ASN A 155 0.87 -9.02 16.32
CA ASN A 155 0.70 -8.97 17.75
C ASN A 155 -0.47 -8.03 18.08
N THR A 156 -0.95 -8.10 19.32
CA THR A 156 -2.03 -7.26 19.81
C THR A 156 -1.53 -6.51 21.04
N ALA A 157 -1.61 -5.18 21.01
CA ALA A 157 -1.28 -4.32 22.12
C ALA A 157 -2.31 -4.44 23.25
N PRO A 158 -2.00 -3.98 24.49
CA PRO A 158 -2.92 -4.10 25.62
C PRO A 158 -4.27 -3.39 25.45
N ASP A 159 -4.32 -2.37 24.61
CA ASP A 159 -5.52 -1.63 24.22
C ASP A 159 -6.36 -2.34 23.13
N GLY A 160 -5.88 -3.47 22.62
CA GLY A 160 -6.53 -4.24 21.56
C GLY A 160 -6.09 -3.87 20.14
N GLU A 161 -5.22 -2.88 19.96
CA GLU A 161 -4.73 -2.52 18.61
C GLU A 161 -3.78 -3.59 18.07
N VAL A 162 -3.97 -3.97 16.80
CA VAL A 162 -3.10 -4.92 16.11
C VAL A 162 -1.90 -4.17 15.52
N TYR A 163 -0.71 -4.67 15.82
CA TYR A 163 0.53 -4.19 15.22
C TYR A 163 1.33 -5.35 14.64
N ILE A 164 2.15 -5.04 13.64
CA ILE A 164 2.99 -5.98 12.93
C ILE A 164 4.44 -5.63 13.26
N GLN A 165 5.15 -6.59 13.84
CA GLN A 165 6.58 -6.51 14.09
C GLN A 165 7.32 -7.27 12.99
N ILE A 166 8.22 -6.61 12.28
CA ILE A 166 9.07 -7.19 11.26
C ILE A 166 10.48 -7.27 11.81
N ASN A 167 10.93 -8.48 12.12
CA ASN A 167 12.32 -8.71 12.49
C ASN A 167 13.13 -8.92 11.21
N SER A 168 14.04 -7.99 10.95
CA SER A 168 14.83 -7.99 9.73
C SER A 168 16.27 -8.40 10.00
N LYS A 169 16.92 -8.97 8.99
CA LYS A 169 18.34 -9.31 8.99
C LYS A 169 18.95 -8.92 7.66
N VAL A 170 20.12 -8.30 7.70
CA VAL A 170 20.90 -7.95 6.50
C VAL A 170 22.18 -8.74 6.55
N ALA A 171 22.42 -9.57 5.54
CA ALA A 171 23.60 -10.41 5.48
C ALA A 171 24.37 -10.15 4.19
N ASP A 172 25.69 -10.17 4.30
CA ASP A 172 26.61 -10.06 3.20
C ASP A 172 27.41 -11.36 3.05
N LEU A 173 27.29 -11.99 1.90
CA LEU A 173 27.66 -13.38 1.67
C LEU A 173 28.65 -13.45 0.50
N ALA A 174 29.74 -14.20 0.65
CA ALA A 174 30.59 -14.55 -0.48
C ALA A 174 29.85 -15.47 -1.46
N ASP A 175 30.09 -15.32 -2.76
CA ASP A 175 29.41 -16.11 -3.80
C ASP A 175 29.61 -17.63 -3.60
N GLU A 176 30.78 -18.07 -3.13
CA GLU A 176 31.02 -19.49 -2.82
C GLU A 176 30.11 -20.05 -1.71
N SER A 177 29.60 -19.19 -0.82
CA SER A 177 28.75 -19.59 0.31
C SER A 177 27.28 -19.78 -0.09
N LEU A 178 26.85 -19.22 -1.22
CA LEU A 178 25.44 -19.21 -1.62
C LEU A 178 24.88 -20.60 -1.92
N SER A 179 25.72 -21.54 -2.40
CA SER A 179 25.30 -22.91 -2.70
C SER A 179 24.94 -23.66 -1.41
N GLN A 180 25.75 -23.50 -0.37
CA GLN A 180 25.54 -24.11 0.94
C GLN A 180 24.30 -23.54 1.64
N LEU A 181 23.96 -22.29 1.35
CA LEU A 181 22.81 -21.57 1.89
C LEU A 181 21.55 -21.68 1.00
N GLN A 182 21.63 -22.36 -0.15
CA GLN A 182 20.54 -22.51 -1.12
C GLN A 182 20.02 -21.18 -1.69
N LEU A 183 20.90 -20.19 -1.83
CA LEU A 183 20.58 -18.81 -2.28
C LEU A 183 20.96 -18.53 -3.74
N GLN A 184 21.39 -19.53 -4.50
CA GLN A 184 21.88 -19.33 -5.87
C GLN A 184 20.83 -18.71 -6.82
N ASN A 185 19.55 -19.05 -6.61
CA ASN A 185 18.45 -18.52 -7.43
C ASN A 185 18.04 -17.10 -7.03
N MET A 186 18.60 -16.56 -5.95
CA MET A 186 18.29 -15.22 -5.44
C MET A 186 19.30 -14.17 -5.91
N ARG A 187 20.20 -14.51 -6.84
CA ARG A 187 21.16 -13.56 -7.42
C ARG A 187 20.42 -12.50 -8.22
N ALA A 188 20.68 -11.22 -7.92
CA ALA A 188 20.27 -10.12 -8.78
C ALA A 188 21.35 -9.90 -9.85
N SER A 189 20.92 -9.72 -11.10
CA SER A 189 21.80 -9.39 -12.23
C SER A 189 22.00 -7.89 -12.43
N SER A 190 21.29 -7.05 -11.66
CA SER A 190 21.40 -5.60 -11.70
C SER A 190 21.37 -5.02 -10.28
N ASN A 191 21.65 -3.72 -10.16
CA ASN A 191 21.57 -3.01 -8.88
C ASN A 191 20.12 -2.80 -8.42
N GLU A 192 19.13 -2.94 -9.30
CA GLU A 192 17.70 -2.97 -8.98
C GLU A 192 17.11 -4.38 -9.17
N THR A 193 16.16 -4.77 -8.33
CA THR A 193 15.52 -6.09 -8.45
C THR A 193 14.12 -6.13 -7.85
N ASP A 194 13.28 -7.00 -8.39
CA ASP A 194 11.99 -7.40 -7.83
C ASP A 194 12.04 -8.86 -7.33
N ASN A 195 13.24 -9.44 -7.21
CA ASN A 195 13.43 -10.81 -6.74
C ASN A 195 12.97 -10.95 -5.28
N ALA A 196 12.07 -11.89 -5.06
CA ALA A 196 11.58 -12.28 -3.75
C ALA A 196 11.56 -13.80 -3.61
N GLY A 197 11.84 -14.28 -2.41
CA GLY A 197 11.73 -15.68 -2.03
C GLY A 197 11.19 -15.82 -0.61
N GLY A 198 10.91 -17.04 -0.18
CA GLY A 198 10.40 -17.34 1.14
C GLY A 198 11.12 -18.52 1.77
N PHE A 199 11.25 -18.50 3.09
CA PHE A 199 11.70 -19.61 3.91
C PHE A 199 10.67 -19.92 4.97
N GLU A 200 10.44 -21.21 5.20
CA GLU A 200 9.70 -21.66 6.38
C GLU A 200 10.47 -21.34 7.66
N ALA A 201 9.77 -21.30 8.79
CA ALA A 201 10.35 -20.89 10.08
C ALA A 201 11.61 -21.68 10.47
N GLU A 202 11.59 -23.01 10.30
CA GLU A 202 12.74 -23.87 10.64
C GLU A 202 13.88 -23.74 9.63
N GLU A 203 13.55 -23.60 8.34
CA GLU A 203 14.53 -23.36 7.28
C GLU A 203 15.26 -22.05 7.49
N ALA A 204 14.53 -20.97 7.79
CA ALA A 204 15.08 -19.66 8.13
C ALA A 204 15.98 -19.74 9.38
N ARG A 205 15.55 -20.47 10.42
CA ARG A 205 16.35 -20.68 11.63
C ARG A 205 17.67 -21.37 11.32
N MET A 206 17.63 -22.42 10.50
CA MET A 206 18.82 -23.15 10.07
C MET A 206 19.72 -22.29 9.18
N LEU A 207 19.14 -21.52 8.27
CA LEU A 207 19.84 -20.55 7.43
C LEU A 207 20.63 -19.55 8.27
N PHE A 208 20.00 -18.88 9.24
CA PHE A 208 20.70 -17.90 10.08
C PHE A 208 21.78 -18.52 10.96
N LYS A 209 21.56 -19.74 11.44
CA LYS A 209 22.58 -20.50 12.18
C LYS A 209 23.78 -20.85 11.29
N ASN A 210 23.55 -21.13 10.00
CA ASN A 210 24.60 -21.43 9.05
C ASN A 210 25.37 -20.18 8.63
N ILE A 211 24.69 -19.04 8.42
CA ILE A 211 25.33 -17.75 8.14
C ILE A 211 26.34 -17.38 9.24
N GLN A 212 26.04 -17.68 10.51
CA GLN A 212 26.96 -17.42 11.63
C GLN A 212 28.21 -18.32 11.67
N LYS A 213 28.24 -19.40 10.88
CA LYS A 213 29.29 -20.43 10.94
C LYS A 213 30.15 -20.49 9.68
N ILE A 214 29.60 -20.08 8.55
CA ILE A 214 30.26 -20.19 7.25
C ILE A 214 31.27 -19.04 7.11
N GLU A 215 32.49 -19.37 6.72
CA GLU A 215 33.50 -18.40 6.34
C GLU A 215 33.03 -17.62 5.10
N GLY A 216 33.24 -16.30 5.11
CA GLY A 216 32.77 -15.42 4.02
C GLY A 216 31.33 -14.94 4.15
N ALA A 217 30.57 -15.41 5.15
CA ALA A 217 29.23 -14.93 5.49
C ALA A 217 29.27 -13.99 6.70
N VAL A 218 28.67 -12.80 6.58
CA VAL A 218 28.65 -11.77 7.62
C VAL A 218 27.23 -11.25 7.82
N MET A 219 26.77 -11.21 9.07
CA MET A 219 25.54 -10.51 9.42
C MET A 219 25.85 -9.03 9.65
N LEU A 220 25.38 -8.15 8.76
CA LEU A 220 25.64 -6.71 8.82
C LEU A 220 24.76 -6.01 9.85
N ALA A 221 23.47 -6.34 9.88
CA ALA A 221 22.49 -5.69 10.75
C ALA A 221 21.31 -6.61 11.08
N SER A 222 20.57 -6.27 12.14
CA SER A 222 19.31 -6.95 12.50
C SER A 222 18.27 -5.96 13.04
N PRO A 223 17.80 -5.00 12.23
CA PRO A 223 16.82 -4.02 12.68
C PRO A 223 15.46 -4.67 12.92
N SER A 224 14.68 -4.08 13.84
CA SER A 224 13.28 -4.44 14.07
C SER A 224 12.41 -3.25 13.69
N ILE A 225 11.36 -3.51 12.92
CA ILE A 225 10.40 -2.52 12.45
C ILE A 225 9.06 -2.84 13.09
N VAL A 226 8.36 -1.84 13.58
CA VAL A 226 6.99 -2.00 14.09
C VAL A 226 6.10 -1.06 13.29
N ALA A 227 5.05 -1.62 12.71
CA ALA A 227 4.07 -0.89 11.91
C ALA A 227 2.66 -1.26 12.38
N MET A 228 1.72 -0.34 12.23
CA MET A 228 0.30 -0.66 12.33
C MET A 228 -0.19 -1.25 11.01
N ASP A 229 -1.28 -2.02 11.06
CA ASP A 229 -1.93 -2.58 9.88
C ASP A 229 -2.25 -1.48 8.84
N GLY A 230 -1.80 -1.67 7.60
CA GLY A 230 -1.94 -0.74 6.49
C GLY A 230 -1.15 0.56 6.60
N ARG A 231 -0.26 0.72 7.59
CA ARG A 231 0.55 1.92 7.76
C ARG A 231 2.01 1.69 7.40
N GLU A 232 2.60 2.69 6.76
CA GLU A 232 4.02 2.70 6.44
C GLU A 232 4.88 2.81 7.71
N ALA A 233 5.98 2.05 7.72
CA ALA A 233 7.09 2.24 8.64
C ALA A 233 8.41 2.12 7.89
N VAL A 234 9.40 2.91 8.32
CA VAL A 234 10.73 2.95 7.71
C VAL A 234 11.79 2.80 8.81
N VAL A 235 12.82 2.00 8.55
CA VAL A 235 14.03 1.94 9.36
C VAL A 235 15.25 2.25 8.51
N ARG A 236 16.18 3.03 9.05
CA ARG A 236 17.47 3.37 8.44
C ARG A 236 18.57 2.97 9.41
N THR A 237 19.57 2.22 8.93
CA THR A 237 20.70 1.75 9.72
C THR A 237 22.00 2.00 8.97
N SER A 238 22.97 2.63 9.64
CA SER A 238 24.35 2.68 9.14
C SER A 238 25.02 1.32 9.34
N VAL A 239 25.73 0.84 8.33
CA VAL A 239 26.41 -0.45 8.33
C VAL A 239 27.79 -0.30 7.70
N THR A 240 28.68 -1.25 8.01
CA THR A 240 30.01 -1.32 7.40
C THR A 240 30.08 -2.54 6.51
N PHE A 241 30.25 -2.32 5.20
CA PHE A 241 30.33 -3.37 4.20
C PHE A 241 31.77 -3.92 4.11
N PRO A 242 31.96 -5.25 4.22
CA PRO A 242 33.25 -5.85 3.96
C PRO A 242 33.56 -5.79 2.45
N ARG A 243 34.76 -5.33 2.11
CA ARG A 243 35.33 -5.36 0.75
C ARG A 243 36.67 -6.06 0.82
N ASN A 244 37.10 -6.75 -0.24
CA ASN A 244 38.33 -7.57 -0.22
C ASN A 244 39.56 -6.75 0.27
N GLY A 245 39.92 -6.88 1.55
CA GLY A 245 41.00 -6.14 2.21
C GLY A 245 40.65 -4.76 2.82
N ALA A 246 39.39 -4.29 2.72
CA ALA A 246 38.95 -2.99 3.22
C ALA A 246 37.51 -3.03 3.80
N ALA A 247 37.09 -1.93 4.41
CA ALA A 247 35.74 -1.74 4.92
C ALA A 247 35.18 -0.42 4.40
N ALA A 248 33.95 -0.43 3.88
CA ALA A 248 33.29 0.77 3.40
C ALA A 248 32.07 1.08 4.28
N PRO A 249 31.93 2.29 4.83
CA PRO A 249 30.68 2.69 5.47
C PRO A 249 29.56 2.75 4.43
N GLY A 250 28.34 2.59 4.89
CA GLY A 250 27.16 2.73 4.06
C GLY A 250 25.91 2.82 4.89
N GLN A 251 24.78 2.93 4.20
CA GLN A 251 23.47 2.99 4.79
C GLN A 251 22.58 1.93 4.16
N PHE A 252 21.71 1.37 4.99
CA PHE A 252 20.65 0.50 4.56
C PHE A 252 19.31 1.03 5.07
N GLU A 253 18.29 0.97 4.23
CA GLU A 253 16.93 1.42 4.53
C GLU A 253 15.91 0.36 4.11
N ILE A 254 14.95 0.08 5.00
CA ILE A 254 13.76 -0.72 4.69
C ILE A 254 12.53 0.12 4.96
N GLY A 255 11.71 0.33 3.94
CA GLY A 255 10.32 0.77 4.06
C GLY A 255 9.37 -0.41 3.90
N VAL A 256 8.36 -0.49 4.76
CA VAL A 256 7.33 -1.54 4.71
C VAL A 256 5.94 -0.95 4.87
N ILE A 257 4.97 -1.49 4.14
CA ILE A 257 3.54 -1.31 4.37
C ILE A 257 2.94 -2.72 4.53
N PRO A 258 2.75 -3.20 5.76
CA PRO A 258 2.17 -4.51 6.00
C PRO A 258 0.65 -4.42 6.13
N VAL A 259 -0.06 -5.38 5.54
CA VAL A 259 -1.51 -5.53 5.69
C VAL A 259 -1.83 -6.93 6.18
N LEU A 260 -2.51 -7.05 7.32
CA LEU A 260 -2.97 -8.34 7.84
C LEU A 260 -4.16 -8.83 7.00
N THR A 261 -4.05 -10.05 6.46
CA THR A 261 -5.13 -10.66 5.67
C THR A 261 -6.10 -11.44 6.56
N GLU A 262 -7.30 -11.73 6.05
CA GLU A 262 -8.33 -12.51 6.77
C GLU A 262 -7.83 -13.91 7.19
N ASN A 263 -6.90 -14.49 6.43
CA ASN A 263 -6.30 -15.79 6.69
C ASN A 263 -5.16 -15.75 7.72
N GLY A 264 -4.82 -14.57 8.24
CA GLY A 264 -3.72 -14.36 9.18
C GLY A 264 -2.32 -14.33 8.54
N ALA A 265 -2.25 -14.35 7.20
CA ALA A 265 -1.03 -14.00 6.47
C ALA A 265 -0.85 -12.48 6.44
N ILE A 266 0.34 -12.01 6.04
CA ILE A 266 0.65 -10.59 5.99
C ILE A 266 1.07 -10.23 4.57
N GLN A 267 0.26 -9.42 3.90
CA GLN A 267 0.65 -8.81 2.63
C GLN A 267 1.71 -7.74 2.91
N MET A 268 2.92 -7.96 2.41
CA MET A 268 4.07 -7.10 2.60
C MET A 268 4.38 -6.34 1.32
N THR A 269 4.14 -5.02 1.30
CA THR A 269 4.80 -4.14 0.32
C THR A 269 6.10 -3.65 0.95
N VAL A 270 7.23 -3.95 0.31
CA VAL A 270 8.56 -3.64 0.83
C VAL A 270 9.36 -2.88 -0.20
N ALA A 271 10.07 -1.84 0.24
CA ALA A 271 11.16 -1.21 -0.46
C ALA A 271 12.44 -1.33 0.38
N SER A 272 13.52 -1.86 -0.19
CA SER A 272 14.83 -1.94 0.46
C SER A 272 15.86 -1.22 -0.38
N THR A 273 16.71 -0.41 0.25
CA THR A 273 17.79 0.30 -0.44
C THR A 273 19.11 0.20 0.32
N ILE A 274 20.21 0.10 -0.42
CA ILE A 274 21.58 0.16 0.10
C ILE A 274 22.32 1.28 -0.63
N THR A 275 23.06 2.07 0.13
CA THR A 275 24.04 3.03 -0.37
C THR A 275 25.39 2.70 0.27
N ILE A 276 26.47 2.68 -0.51
CA ILE A 276 27.81 2.37 -0.02
C ILE A 276 28.74 3.54 -0.34
N ASP A 277 29.35 4.12 0.69
CA ASP A 277 30.29 5.22 0.56
C ASP A 277 31.65 4.65 0.15
N ILE A 278 31.84 4.46 -1.16
CA ILE A 278 33.10 4.00 -1.72
C ILE A 278 33.94 5.24 -2.06
N PRO A 279 35.06 5.48 -1.38
CA PRO A 279 35.94 6.60 -1.68
C PRO A 279 36.37 6.56 -3.15
N GLU A 280 36.47 7.73 -3.79
CA GLU A 280 37.08 7.85 -5.11
C GLU A 280 38.56 7.45 -5.00
N GLU A 281 39.05 6.62 -5.92
CA GLU A 281 40.48 6.31 -6.00
C GLU A 281 41.25 7.61 -6.28
N GLU A 282 42.23 7.95 -5.42
CA GLU A 282 43.16 9.08 -5.64
C GLU A 282 44.11 8.84 -6.83
#